data_AF-A0A5B6YKP3-F1
#
_entry.id   AF-A0A5B6YKP3-F1
#
_cell.length_a   1.000
_cell.length_b   1.000
_cell.length_c   1.000
_cell.angle_alpha   90.00
_cell.angle_beta   90.00
_cell.angle_gamma   90.00
#
_symmetry.space_group_name_H-M   'P 1'
#
loop_
_entity.id
_entity.type
_entity.pdbx_description
1 polymer ?
#
loop_
_entity_poly.entity_id
_entity_poly.type
_entity_poly.pdbx_seq_one_letter_code
_entity_poly.pdbx_strand_id
1 'polypeptide(L)'
;SAAAKARKLKSDLAAQVSPLPQLVAEPTDARSNSFVGTYEYLAPEIIKGEGHGSAVDWWTFGIFLYELLYGKTPFKGHGNEDTLANAVSLSLKFPQNPVVSFHARDLIRGLLIKEPENRLGSVKGAAEIKQHHFFEGLNWALIRCAIPPELPKFYDLGNVAPGGMSSQNESTKGQKEFQYTEVDLEFDMF
;
A
#
# COMPACT_ATOMS: atom_id res chain seq x y z
N SER A 1 25.90 -25.21 -46.69
CA SER A 1 26.18 -23.81 -46.36
C SER A 1 26.52 -23.67 -44.88
N ALA A 2 27.75 -23.32 -44.53
CA ALA A 2 28.26 -23.21 -43.16
C ALA A 2 27.62 -22.05 -42.35
N ALA A 3 27.04 -21.07 -43.03
CA ALA A 3 26.40 -19.90 -42.40
C ALA A 3 25.10 -20.24 -41.65
N ALA A 4 24.37 -21.30 -42.06
CA ALA A 4 23.14 -21.74 -41.40
C ALA A 4 23.41 -22.42 -40.04
N LYS A 5 24.57 -23.09 -39.90
CA LYS A 5 24.96 -23.79 -38.67
C LYS A 5 25.45 -22.81 -37.60
N ALA A 6 26.10 -21.72 -38.00
CA ALA A 6 26.55 -20.66 -37.10
C ALA A 6 25.41 -19.78 -36.55
N ARG A 7 24.32 -19.61 -37.31
CA ARG A 7 23.13 -18.88 -36.84
C ARG A 7 22.33 -19.67 -35.80
N LYS A 8 22.30 -21.00 -35.92
CA LYS A 8 21.59 -21.86 -34.96
C LYS A 8 22.31 -21.94 -33.60
N LEU A 9 23.65 -22.00 -33.61
CA LEU A 9 24.45 -22.02 -32.37
C LEU A 9 24.34 -20.72 -31.55
N LYS A 10 24.09 -19.58 -32.22
CA LYS A 10 23.90 -18.27 -31.56
C LYS A 10 22.50 -18.11 -30.95
N SER A 11 21.46 -18.74 -31.50
CA SER A 11 20.12 -18.67 -30.88
C SER A 11 20.00 -19.57 -29.65
N ASP A 12 20.71 -20.71 -29.64
CA ASP A 12 20.68 -21.64 -28.51
C ASP A 12 21.46 -21.10 -27.28
N LEU A 13 22.48 -20.25 -27.49
CA LEU A 13 23.23 -19.62 -26.39
C LEU A 13 22.47 -18.45 -25.73
N ALA A 14 21.59 -17.76 -26.48
CA ALA A 14 20.76 -16.68 -25.94
C ALA A 14 19.60 -17.19 -25.06
N ALA A 15 19.25 -18.48 -25.16
CA ALA A 15 18.19 -19.12 -24.39
C ALA A 15 18.66 -19.66 -23.02
N GLN A 16 19.96 -19.55 -22.69
CA GLN A 16 20.56 -20.06 -21.45
C GLN A 16 21.00 -18.96 -20.47
N VAL A 17 20.39 -17.78 -20.52
CA VAL A 17 20.56 -16.81 -19.43
C VAL A 17 19.72 -17.29 -18.25
N SER A 18 20.31 -18.15 -17.42
CA SER A 18 19.77 -18.45 -16.10
C SER A 18 19.55 -17.12 -15.38
N PRO A 19 18.34 -16.85 -14.85
CA PRO A 19 18.12 -15.64 -14.07
C PRO A 19 19.12 -15.61 -12.91
N LEU A 20 19.76 -14.45 -12.71
CA LEU A 20 20.70 -14.25 -11.61
C LEU A 20 20.03 -14.63 -10.29
N PRO A 21 20.79 -15.23 -9.34
CA PRO A 21 20.25 -15.56 -8.03
C PRO A 21 19.69 -14.29 -7.38
N GLN A 22 18.39 -14.33 -7.11
CA GLN A 22 17.65 -13.20 -6.56
C GLN A 22 17.62 -13.33 -5.04
N LEU A 23 18.19 -12.36 -4.34
CA LEU A 23 18.17 -12.31 -2.88
C LEU A 23 16.74 -12.08 -2.38
N VAL A 24 16.21 -13.05 -1.64
CA VAL A 24 14.95 -12.91 -0.89
C VAL A 24 15.35 -12.62 0.55
N ALA A 25 15.03 -11.42 1.04
CA ALA A 25 15.40 -10.97 2.38
C ALA A 25 14.37 -11.33 3.46
N GLU A 26 13.19 -11.80 3.06
CA GLU A 26 12.08 -12.08 3.98
C GLU A 26 12.31 -13.40 4.74
N PRO A 27 12.33 -13.39 6.08
CA PRO A 27 12.39 -14.61 6.86
C PRO A 27 11.10 -15.42 6.64
N THR A 28 11.16 -16.49 5.84
CA THR A 28 9.98 -17.27 5.44
C THR A 28 9.34 -18.02 6.63
N ASP A 29 10.13 -18.27 7.69
CA ASP A 29 9.74 -19.03 8.88
C ASP A 29 9.34 -18.16 10.09
N ALA A 30 9.54 -16.85 10.04
CA ALA A 30 9.13 -15.97 11.14
C ALA A 30 7.60 -15.78 11.12
N ARG A 31 6.92 -16.29 12.15
CA ARG A 31 5.46 -16.21 12.29
C ARG A 31 5.06 -15.53 13.59
N SER A 32 4.02 -14.70 13.53
CA SER A 32 3.34 -14.09 14.67
C SER A 32 1.91 -14.60 14.77
N ASN A 33 1.31 -14.49 15.97
CA ASN A 33 -0.07 -14.91 16.26
C ASN A 33 -0.91 -13.75 16.84
N SER A 34 -0.46 -12.50 16.71
CA SER A 34 -1.18 -11.33 17.23
C SER A 34 -2.45 -11.00 16.44
N PHE A 35 -3.56 -10.77 17.11
CA PHE A 35 -4.79 -10.23 16.53
C PHE A 35 -4.86 -8.73 16.79
N VAL A 36 -4.20 -7.94 15.96
CA VAL A 36 -4.16 -6.48 16.08
C VAL A 36 -4.22 -5.84 14.69
N GLY A 37 -4.86 -4.67 14.60
CA GLY A 37 -4.96 -3.89 13.37
C GLY A 37 -6.34 -3.27 13.17
N THR A 38 -6.47 -2.49 12.10
CA THR A 38 -7.76 -1.91 11.71
C THR A 38 -8.58 -2.96 10.96
N TYR A 39 -9.82 -3.19 11.41
CA TYR A 39 -10.70 -4.27 10.90
C TYR A 39 -10.78 -4.36 9.37
N GLU A 40 -10.79 -3.23 8.66
CA GLU A 40 -10.91 -3.19 7.19
C GLU A 40 -9.65 -3.67 6.44
N TYR A 41 -8.49 -3.69 7.11
CA TYR A 41 -7.19 -4.03 6.52
C TYR A 41 -6.66 -5.39 6.95
N LEU A 42 -7.30 -6.06 7.92
CA LEU A 42 -6.85 -7.35 8.41
C LEU A 42 -6.92 -8.43 7.34
N ALA A 43 -5.85 -9.21 7.25
CA ALA A 43 -5.76 -10.35 6.34
C ALA A 43 -6.60 -11.54 6.85
N PRO A 44 -7.14 -12.40 5.96
CA PRO A 44 -7.99 -13.52 6.36
C PRO A 44 -7.35 -14.47 7.36
N GLU A 45 -6.05 -14.74 7.24
CA GLU A 45 -5.28 -15.59 8.16
C GLU A 45 -5.19 -14.99 9.57
N ILE A 46 -5.04 -13.66 9.70
CA ILE A 46 -5.07 -12.99 11.01
C ILE A 46 -6.48 -13.11 11.60
N ILE A 47 -7.52 -12.93 10.77
CA ILE A 47 -8.92 -13.01 11.19
C ILE A 47 -9.26 -14.40 11.73
N LYS A 48 -8.71 -15.46 11.10
CA LYS A 48 -8.87 -16.85 11.52
C LYS A 48 -8.00 -17.23 12.73
N GLY A 49 -7.10 -16.36 13.18
CA GLY A 49 -6.14 -16.66 14.26
C GLY A 49 -5.02 -17.61 13.84
N GLU A 50 -4.73 -17.68 12.54
CA GLU A 50 -3.63 -18.47 11.99
C GLU A 50 -2.29 -17.71 12.13
N GLY A 51 -1.18 -18.45 12.16
CA GLY A 51 0.15 -17.84 12.20
C GLY A 51 0.47 -17.09 10.92
N HIS A 52 0.84 -15.82 11.03
CA HIS A 52 1.08 -14.94 9.88
C HIS A 52 2.55 -14.54 9.76
N GLY A 53 3.02 -14.41 8.51
CA GLY A 53 4.32 -13.84 8.15
C GLY A 53 4.14 -12.56 7.31
N SER A 54 5.13 -12.17 6.51
CA SER A 54 5.11 -10.92 5.72
C SER A 54 4.00 -10.84 4.65
N ALA A 55 3.34 -11.96 4.32
CA ALA A 55 2.23 -11.98 3.37
C ALA A 55 1.04 -11.08 3.77
N VAL A 56 0.85 -10.79 5.06
CA VAL A 56 -0.22 -9.92 5.55
C VAL A 56 -0.03 -8.46 5.14
N ASP A 57 1.21 -8.04 4.95
CA ASP A 57 1.53 -6.67 4.49
C ASP A 57 1.13 -6.51 3.01
N TRP A 58 1.30 -7.55 2.20
CA TRP A 58 0.84 -7.55 0.81
C TRP A 58 -0.68 -7.51 0.68
N TRP A 59 -1.39 -8.19 1.58
CA TRP A 59 -2.84 -8.06 1.68
C TRP A 59 -3.23 -6.61 2.00
N THR A 60 -2.64 -6.05 3.05
CA THR A 60 -2.89 -4.68 3.51
C THR A 60 -2.61 -3.67 2.40
N PHE A 61 -1.53 -3.86 1.64
CA PHE A 61 -1.20 -3.06 0.47
C PHE A 61 -2.28 -3.16 -0.62
N GLY A 62 -2.84 -4.35 -0.86
CA GLY A 62 -3.95 -4.54 -1.78
C GLY A 62 -5.23 -3.80 -1.36
N ILE A 63 -5.56 -3.82 -0.06
CA ILE A 63 -6.69 -3.07 0.50
C ILE A 63 -6.48 -1.56 0.30
N PHE A 64 -5.28 -1.08 0.62
CA PHE A 64 -4.90 0.31 0.47
C PHE A 64 -4.96 0.79 -0.99
N LEU A 65 -4.43 0.02 -1.94
CA LEU A 65 -4.52 0.35 -3.37
C LEU A 65 -5.97 0.41 -3.85
N TYR A 66 -6.82 -0.51 -3.40
CA TYR A 66 -8.23 -0.48 -3.72
C TYR A 66 -8.88 0.80 -3.17
N GLU A 67 -8.59 1.15 -1.92
CA GLU A 67 -9.13 2.35 -1.29
C GLU A 67 -8.67 3.64 -1.97
N LEU A 68 -7.39 3.76 -2.35
CA LEU A 68 -6.89 4.92 -3.08
C LEU A 68 -7.65 5.14 -4.41
N LEU A 69 -8.04 4.06 -5.08
CA LEU A 69 -8.69 4.13 -6.39
C LEU A 69 -10.21 4.30 -6.32
N TYR A 70 -10.85 3.78 -5.26
CA TYR A 70 -12.31 3.75 -5.14
C TYR A 70 -12.87 4.56 -3.97
N GLY A 71 -12.00 5.13 -3.11
CA GLY A 71 -12.36 5.92 -1.93
C GLY A 71 -12.99 5.11 -0.79
N LYS A 72 -12.93 3.78 -0.84
CA LYS A 72 -13.47 2.87 0.18
C LYS A 72 -12.76 1.52 0.13
N THR A 73 -12.75 0.79 1.24
CA THR A 73 -12.18 -0.56 1.29
C THR A 73 -13.13 -1.60 0.64
N PRO A 74 -12.59 -2.72 0.10
CA PRO A 74 -13.37 -3.66 -0.71
C PRO A 74 -14.32 -4.56 0.11
N PHE A 75 -14.07 -4.73 1.40
CA PHE A 75 -14.80 -5.68 2.26
C PHE A 75 -15.57 -5.02 3.42
N LYS A 76 -15.65 -3.69 3.44
CA LYS A 76 -16.39 -2.93 4.48
C LYS A 76 -17.83 -3.43 4.62
N GLY A 77 -18.19 -3.87 5.83
CA GLY A 77 -19.55 -4.24 6.22
C GLY A 77 -20.27 -3.13 7.00
N HIS A 78 -21.45 -3.42 7.55
CA HIS A 78 -22.17 -2.45 8.39
C HIS A 78 -21.53 -2.30 9.78
N GLY A 79 -20.79 -3.32 10.23
CA GLY A 79 -20.01 -3.31 11.45
C GLY A 79 -18.68 -4.06 11.31
N ASN A 80 -17.95 -4.15 12.42
CA ASN A 80 -16.64 -4.80 12.44
C ASN A 80 -16.76 -6.30 12.15
N GLU A 81 -17.72 -7.00 12.76
CA GLU A 81 -17.93 -8.43 12.54
C GLU A 81 -18.28 -8.74 11.08
N ASP A 82 -19.19 -7.97 10.48
CA ASP A 82 -19.52 -8.08 9.05
C ASP A 82 -18.29 -7.84 8.17
N THR A 83 -17.47 -6.83 8.51
CA THR A 83 -16.25 -6.51 7.75
C THR A 83 -15.26 -7.67 7.78
N LEU A 84 -15.05 -8.29 8.94
CA LEU A 84 -14.18 -9.45 9.08
C LEU A 84 -14.74 -10.67 8.33
N ALA A 85 -16.04 -10.93 8.47
CA ALA A 85 -16.70 -12.02 7.76
C ALA A 85 -16.61 -11.85 6.24
N ASN A 86 -16.77 -10.62 5.74
CA ASN A 86 -16.61 -10.26 4.34
C ASN A 86 -15.17 -10.46 3.86
N ALA A 87 -14.18 -10.03 4.65
CA ALA A 87 -12.78 -10.20 4.34
C ALA A 87 -12.39 -11.68 4.22
N VAL A 88 -13.03 -12.59 4.95
CA VAL A 88 -12.80 -14.04 4.83
C VAL A 88 -13.58 -14.67 3.67
N SER A 89 -14.87 -14.33 3.52
CA SER A 89 -15.80 -15.09 2.68
C SER A 89 -16.15 -14.44 1.33
N LEU A 90 -16.16 -13.11 1.24
CA LEU A 90 -16.56 -12.43 0.02
C LEU A 90 -15.45 -12.41 -1.02
N SER A 91 -15.83 -12.69 -2.26
CA SER A 91 -14.98 -12.50 -3.43
C SER A 91 -14.83 -11.01 -3.75
N LEU A 92 -13.62 -10.62 -4.15
CA LEU A 92 -13.31 -9.25 -4.57
C LEU A 92 -14.16 -8.83 -5.78
N LYS A 93 -14.79 -7.65 -5.69
CA LYS A 93 -15.56 -7.05 -6.78
C LYS A 93 -15.06 -5.64 -7.03
N PHE A 94 -15.06 -5.23 -8.30
CA PHE A 94 -14.73 -3.87 -8.70
C PHE A 94 -15.99 -3.17 -9.19
N PRO A 95 -16.30 -1.95 -8.71
CA PRO A 95 -17.41 -1.16 -9.23
C PRO A 95 -17.13 -0.73 -10.67
N GLN A 96 -18.18 -0.35 -11.40
CA GLN A 96 -18.04 0.15 -12.78
C GLN A 96 -17.44 1.56 -12.83
N ASN A 97 -17.61 2.36 -11.77
CA ASN A 97 -17.12 3.72 -11.67
C ASN A 97 -16.44 3.95 -10.30
N PRO A 98 -15.32 4.70 -10.24
CA PRO A 98 -14.53 5.18 -11.37
C PRO A 98 -13.92 4.05 -12.21
N VAL A 99 -13.68 4.32 -13.49
CA VAL A 99 -13.02 3.36 -14.38
C VAL A 99 -11.53 3.32 -14.05
N VAL A 100 -11.08 2.16 -13.60
CA VAL A 100 -9.69 1.88 -13.24
C VAL A 100 -9.04 0.99 -14.31
N SER A 101 -7.74 1.20 -14.55
CA SER A 101 -6.98 0.43 -15.54
C SER A 101 -7.04 -1.07 -15.29
N PHE A 102 -6.90 -1.87 -16.35
CA PHE A 102 -6.86 -3.32 -16.22
C PHE A 102 -5.71 -3.77 -15.31
N HIS A 103 -4.50 -3.24 -15.52
CA HIS A 103 -3.32 -3.60 -14.73
C HIS A 103 -3.46 -3.28 -13.25
N ALA A 104 -4.12 -2.18 -12.87
CA ALA A 104 -4.37 -1.88 -11.46
C ALA A 104 -5.31 -2.92 -10.81
N ARG A 105 -6.40 -3.27 -11.51
CA ARG A 105 -7.33 -4.31 -11.01
C ARG A 105 -6.66 -5.68 -10.94
N ASP A 106 -5.80 -5.99 -11.91
CA ASP A 106 -5.03 -7.23 -11.95
C ASP A 106 -4.05 -7.34 -10.77
N LEU A 107 -3.30 -6.27 -10.49
CA LEU A 107 -2.43 -6.19 -9.31
C LEU A 107 -3.21 -6.42 -8.01
N ILE A 108 -4.32 -5.72 -7.83
CA ILE A 108 -5.17 -5.84 -6.62
C ILE A 108 -5.73 -7.26 -6.49
N ARG A 109 -6.12 -7.91 -7.60
CA ARG A 109 -6.56 -9.31 -7.55
C ARG A 109 -5.46 -10.24 -7.05
N GLY A 110 -4.22 -10.05 -7.48
CA GLY A 110 -3.07 -10.84 -7.01
C GLY A 110 -2.74 -10.61 -5.54
N LEU A 111 -2.86 -9.36 -5.06
CA LEU A 111 -2.61 -9.00 -3.66
C LEU A 111 -3.73 -9.45 -2.70
N LEU A 112 -4.98 -9.48 -3.16
CA LEU A 112 -6.15 -9.84 -2.34
C LEU A 112 -6.58 -11.31 -2.49
N ILE A 113 -5.62 -12.19 -2.79
CA ILE A 113 -5.82 -13.64 -2.69
C ILE A 113 -5.90 -14.03 -1.22
N LYS A 114 -6.96 -14.78 -0.86
CA LYS A 114 -7.22 -15.16 0.52
C LYS A 114 -6.12 -16.08 1.07
N GLU A 115 -5.70 -17.05 0.27
CA GLU A 115 -4.61 -17.97 0.64
C GLU A 115 -3.25 -17.28 0.55
N PRO A 116 -2.50 -17.14 1.68
CA PRO A 116 -1.26 -16.37 1.72
C PRO A 116 -0.20 -16.91 0.76
N GLU A 117 -0.09 -18.23 0.60
CA GLU A 117 0.94 -18.86 -0.24
C GLU A 117 0.76 -18.59 -1.74
N ASN A 118 -0.47 -18.28 -2.15
CA ASN A 118 -0.80 -17.95 -3.55
C ASN A 118 -0.82 -16.43 -3.80
N ARG A 119 -0.63 -15.63 -2.75
CA ARG A 119 -0.71 -14.17 -2.82
C ARG A 119 0.53 -13.59 -3.50
N LEU A 120 0.33 -12.57 -4.32
CA LEU A 120 1.42 -11.87 -4.98
C LEU A 120 2.36 -11.25 -3.92
N GLY A 121 3.66 -11.47 -4.05
CA GLY A 121 4.67 -11.03 -3.10
C GLY A 121 5.03 -12.07 -2.04
N SER A 122 4.34 -13.22 -1.95
CA SER A 122 4.65 -14.25 -0.96
C SER A 122 5.91 -15.06 -1.28
N VAL A 123 6.30 -15.18 -2.56
CA VAL A 123 7.46 -16.00 -2.95
C VAL A 123 8.73 -15.16 -3.08
N LYS A 124 8.70 -14.06 -3.84
CA LYS A 124 9.87 -13.17 -4.06
C LYS A 124 9.73 -11.80 -3.41
N GLY A 125 8.78 -11.61 -2.50
CA GLY A 125 8.58 -10.34 -1.82
C GLY A 125 8.23 -9.20 -2.77
N ALA A 126 8.73 -8.00 -2.45
CA ALA A 126 8.46 -6.78 -3.21
C ALA A 126 8.85 -6.86 -4.69
N ALA A 127 9.78 -7.75 -5.07
CA ALA A 127 10.26 -7.81 -6.44
C ALA A 127 9.21 -8.29 -7.44
N GLU A 128 8.32 -9.21 -7.05
CA GLU A 128 7.17 -9.64 -7.86
C GLU A 128 6.24 -8.46 -8.16
N ILE A 129 5.95 -7.69 -7.12
CA ILE A 129 5.06 -6.53 -7.21
C ILE A 129 5.69 -5.45 -8.08
N LYS A 130 6.99 -5.17 -7.92
CA LYS A 130 7.73 -4.19 -8.72
C LYS A 130 7.80 -4.54 -10.21
N GLN A 131 7.73 -5.83 -10.55
CA GLN A 131 7.75 -6.32 -11.94
C GLN A 131 6.36 -6.35 -12.59
N HIS A 132 5.29 -6.10 -11.84
CA HIS A 132 3.94 -6.12 -12.37
C HIS A 132 3.73 -5.00 -13.40
N HIS A 133 2.98 -5.28 -14.48
CA HIS A 133 2.68 -4.32 -15.56
C HIS A 133 2.03 -3.02 -15.10
N PHE A 134 1.43 -3.01 -13.91
CA PHE A 134 0.91 -1.78 -13.31
C PHE A 134 2.00 -0.73 -13.06
N PHE A 135 3.23 -1.17 -12.76
CA PHE A 135 4.39 -0.31 -12.52
C PHE A 135 5.32 -0.24 -13.74
N GLU A 136 4.86 -0.63 -14.92
CA GLU A 136 5.65 -0.55 -16.14
C GLU A 136 6.04 0.91 -16.44
N GLY A 137 7.32 1.13 -16.76
CA GLY A 137 7.89 2.46 -16.95
C GLY A 137 8.30 3.19 -15.67
N LEU A 138 8.03 2.64 -14.48
CA LEU A 138 8.45 3.24 -13.23
C LEU A 138 9.93 2.97 -12.94
N ASN A 139 10.72 4.04 -12.77
CA ASN A 139 12.10 3.90 -12.29
C ASN A 139 12.15 3.91 -10.76
N TRP A 140 12.19 2.72 -10.17
CA TRP A 140 12.25 2.53 -8.72
C TRP A 140 13.44 3.20 -8.02
N ALA A 141 14.57 3.36 -8.71
CA ALA A 141 15.76 4.01 -8.15
C ALA A 141 15.59 5.54 -8.05
N LEU A 142 14.74 6.13 -8.89
CA LEU A 142 14.52 7.58 -8.99
C LEU A 142 13.18 8.02 -8.41
N ILE A 143 12.43 7.13 -7.76
CA ILE A 143 11.07 7.42 -7.28
C ILE A 143 11.01 8.63 -6.34
N ARG A 144 12.06 8.83 -5.52
CA ARG A 144 12.17 9.97 -4.59
C ARG A 144 12.48 11.30 -5.28
N CYS A 145 12.88 11.26 -6.55
CA CYS A 145 13.15 12.44 -7.36
C CYS A 145 11.98 12.79 -8.29
N ALA A 146 10.94 11.96 -8.33
CA ALA A 146 9.75 12.26 -9.11
C ALA A 146 8.97 13.42 -8.47
N ILE A 147 8.35 14.25 -9.31
CA ILE A 147 7.44 15.30 -8.83
C ILE A 147 6.17 14.60 -8.30
N PRO A 148 5.76 14.85 -7.05
CA PRO A 148 4.54 14.25 -6.52
C PRO A 148 3.32 14.77 -7.31
N PRO A 149 2.28 13.94 -7.49
CA PRO A 149 1.10 14.32 -8.28
C PRO A 149 0.33 15.49 -7.67
N GLU A 150 0.32 15.59 -6.33
CA GLU A 150 -0.28 16.70 -5.60
C GLU A 150 0.74 17.28 -4.61
N LEU A 151 0.90 18.61 -4.63
CA LEU A 151 1.66 19.34 -3.62
C LEU A 151 0.70 19.87 -2.56
N PRO A 152 0.96 19.62 -1.26
CA PRO A 152 0.16 20.21 -0.20
C PRO A 152 0.10 21.73 -0.35
N LYS A 153 -1.09 22.31 -0.19
CA LYS A 153 -1.23 23.76 -0.15
C LYS A 153 -0.56 24.26 1.13
N PHE A 154 0.39 25.17 0.99
CA PHE A 154 0.93 25.88 2.14
C PHE A 154 -0.20 26.71 2.75
N TYR A 155 -0.57 26.39 3.98
CA TYR A 155 -1.34 27.31 4.80
C TYR A 155 -0.37 28.38 5.27
N ASP A 156 -0.49 29.58 4.71
CA ASP A 156 0.27 30.73 5.16
C ASP A 156 -0.18 31.06 6.59
N LEU A 157 0.67 30.75 7.57
CA LEU A 157 0.47 31.16 8.97
C LEU A 157 0.72 32.67 9.17
N GLY A 158 0.89 33.45 8.09
CA GLY A 158 1.22 34.87 8.14
C GLY A 158 0.08 35.79 7.73
N ASN A 159 -0.88 36.05 8.61
CA ASN A 159 -1.47 37.40 8.71
C ASN A 159 -2.09 37.69 10.09
N VAL A 160 -1.41 37.32 11.18
CA VAL A 160 -1.65 37.97 12.47
C VAL A 160 -0.67 39.12 12.57
N ALA A 161 -1.12 40.32 12.17
CA ALA A 161 -0.37 41.54 12.37
C ALA A 161 -0.16 41.80 13.88
N PRO A 162 1.06 42.13 14.35
CA PRO A 162 1.27 42.55 15.72
C PRO A 162 0.90 44.04 15.82
N GLY A 163 -0.26 44.35 16.42
CA GLY A 163 -0.56 45.74 16.73
C GLY A 163 -1.96 46.01 17.25
N GLY A 164 -2.05 46.49 18.50
CA GLY A 164 -3.11 47.41 18.91
C GLY A 164 -3.95 46.95 20.09
N MET A 165 -3.44 47.15 21.30
CA MET A 165 -4.25 47.22 22.51
C MET A 165 -5.15 48.46 22.42
N SER A 166 -6.48 48.30 22.33
CA SER A 166 -7.43 49.31 22.82
C SER A 166 -8.75 48.68 23.25
N SER A 167 -9.07 48.99 24.50
CA SER A 167 -10.13 48.56 25.40
C SER A 167 -11.59 48.53 24.88
N GLN A 168 -12.31 47.55 25.43
CA GLN A 168 -13.72 47.56 25.87
C GLN A 168 -14.85 47.63 24.82
N ASN A 169 -15.56 46.51 24.61
CA ASN A 169 -16.75 46.21 25.42
C ASN A 169 -17.31 44.79 25.23
N GLU A 170 -17.94 44.36 26.30
CA GLU A 170 -18.39 43.05 26.75
C GLU A 170 -19.60 42.46 25.99
N SER A 171 -19.58 41.14 25.67
CA SER A 171 -20.66 40.20 26.04
C SER A 171 -20.44 38.75 25.54
N THR A 172 -20.11 37.89 26.52
CA THR A 172 -20.66 36.53 26.77
C THR A 172 -20.80 35.50 25.63
N LYS A 173 -19.94 34.46 25.64
CA LYS A 173 -20.15 33.13 26.28
C LYS A 173 -19.06 32.16 25.85
N GLY A 174 -18.48 31.46 26.83
CA GLY A 174 -17.23 30.71 26.68
C GLY A 174 -17.31 29.39 25.92
N GLN A 175 -16.14 28.91 25.54
CA GLN A 175 -15.82 27.50 25.35
C GLN A 175 -14.32 27.29 25.64
N LYS A 176 -14.03 26.14 26.25
CA LYS A 176 -12.82 25.80 26.99
C LYS A 176 -11.56 25.76 26.11
N GLU A 177 -10.51 26.31 26.69
CA GLU A 177 -9.11 26.24 26.29
C GLU A 177 -8.60 24.78 26.38
N PHE A 178 -8.03 24.25 25.29
CA PHE A 178 -7.14 23.09 25.32
C PHE A 178 -5.77 23.59 24.89
N GLN A 179 -4.86 23.70 25.86
CA GLN A 179 -3.49 24.11 25.66
C GLN A 179 -2.68 22.89 25.23
N TYR A 180 -2.16 22.87 24.00
CA TYR A 180 -1.08 21.97 23.61
C TYR A 180 0.21 22.79 23.51
N THR A 181 1.15 22.46 24.38
CA THR A 181 2.49 23.03 24.44
C THR A 181 3.36 22.53 23.30
N GLU A 182 4.15 23.44 22.79
CA GLU A 182 5.16 23.33 21.73
C GLU A 182 6.33 22.42 22.16
N VAL A 183 6.14 21.10 22.07
CA VAL A 183 7.20 20.08 22.07
C VAL A 183 6.57 18.79 21.54
N ASP A 184 6.60 18.58 20.22
CA ASP A 184 6.49 17.25 19.59
C ASP A 184 6.82 17.34 18.07
N LEU A 185 7.87 18.11 17.73
CA LEU A 185 8.48 18.07 16.40
C LEU A 185 9.68 17.11 16.32
N GLU A 186 9.72 16.13 17.21
CA GLU A 186 10.69 15.03 17.16
C GLU A 186 9.99 13.77 16.62
N PHE A 187 9.52 13.84 15.37
CA PHE A 187 9.15 12.64 14.63
C PHE A 187 10.44 12.05 14.05
N ASP A 188 11.13 11.31 14.91
CA ASP A 188 12.34 10.59 14.54
C ASP A 188 12.00 9.50 13.52
N MET A 189 12.74 9.58 12.42
CA MET A 189 12.79 8.64 11.32
C MET A 189 13.31 7.29 11.81
N PHE A 190 12.39 6.35 12.04
CA PHE A 190 12.63 4.91 11.99
C PHE A 190 11.52 4.22 11.19
#